data_AF-A0A2W4XDD0-F1
#
_entry.id   AF-A0A2W4XDD0-F1
#
_cell.length_a   1.000
_cell.length_b   1.000
_cell.length_c   1.000
_cell.angle_alpha   90.00
_cell.angle_beta   90.00
_cell.angle_gamma   90.00
#
_symmetry.space_group_name_H-M   'P 1'
#
loop_
_entity.id
_entity.type
_entity.pdbx_description
1 polymer ?
#
loop_
_entity_poly.entity_id
_entity_poly.type
_entity_poly.pdbx_seq_one_letter_code
_entity_poly.pdbx_strand_id
1 'polypeptide(L)'
;MTDPHRSRTFAPLQPPQVVPRTLKYREQQEHLLRRLGSALVLQWDALPDELQDLIIDQAALVDDRDDAPHDAGEIGSFIRNAKTGAIAKPAAAD
;
A
#
# COMPACT_ATOMS: atom_id res chain seq x y z
N MET A 1 -2.02 46.23 20.91
CA MET A 1 -2.04 46.46 19.45
C MET A 1 -1.76 45.12 18.79
N THR A 2 -2.85 44.43 18.41
CA THR A 2 -3.00 43.32 17.44
C THR A 2 -1.96 42.20 17.40
N ASP A 3 -2.35 41.05 17.97
CA ASP A 3 -1.94 39.71 17.55
C ASP A 3 -2.80 39.31 16.33
N PRO A 4 -2.25 39.06 15.13
CA PRO A 4 -3.05 38.55 14.03
C PRO A 4 -3.11 37.02 14.12
N HIS A 5 -4.29 36.53 14.50
CA HIS A 5 -4.68 35.13 14.33
C HIS A 5 -4.34 34.66 12.90
N ARG A 6 -3.32 33.80 12.80
CA ARG A 6 -3.03 33.02 11.61
C ARG A 6 -4.16 32.01 11.45
N SER A 7 -5.22 32.38 10.74
CA SER A 7 -6.25 31.45 10.30
C SER A 7 -5.59 30.34 9.48
N ARG A 8 -5.40 29.17 10.11
CA ARG A 8 -5.13 27.93 9.39
C ARG A 8 -6.40 27.59 8.62
N THR A 9 -6.43 27.92 7.34
CA THR A 9 -7.42 27.36 6.43
C THR A 9 -7.25 25.85 6.45
N PHE A 10 -8.16 25.14 7.10
CA PHE A 10 -8.29 23.70 6.97
C PHE A 10 -8.81 23.44 5.55
N ALA A 11 -7.91 23.13 4.62
CA ALA A 11 -8.34 22.56 3.36
C ALA A 11 -9.11 21.26 3.68
N PRO A 12 -10.28 21.01 3.08
CA PRO A 12 -10.97 19.75 3.27
C PRO A 12 -10.04 18.60 2.88
N LEU A 13 -10.02 17.54 3.69
CA LEU A 13 -9.30 16.31 3.39
C LEU A 13 -9.86 15.76 2.07
N GLN A 14 -9.09 15.92 0.99
CA GLN A 14 -9.44 15.32 -0.28
C GLN A 14 -9.44 13.80 -0.11
N PRO A 15 -10.41 13.08 -0.71
CA PRO A 15 -10.38 11.63 -0.70
C PRO A 15 -9.05 11.15 -1.28
N PRO A 16 -8.51 10.02 -0.80
CA PRO A 16 -7.33 9.41 -1.40
C PRO A 16 -7.55 9.21 -2.90
N GLN A 17 -6.57 9.58 -3.71
CA GLN A 17 -6.60 9.40 -5.16
C GLN A 17 -5.37 8.64 -5.61
N VAL A 18 -5.53 7.84 -6.66
CA VAL A 18 -4.43 7.20 -7.36
C VAL A 18 -3.58 8.30 -8.00
N VAL A 19 -2.29 8.32 -7.72
CA VAL A 19 -1.36 9.28 -8.33
C VAL A 19 -0.18 8.51 -8.91
N PRO A 20 0.15 8.65 -10.20
CA PRO A 20 1.24 7.92 -10.84
C PRO A 20 2.58 8.38 -10.23
N ARG A 21 3.07 7.60 -9.27
CA ARG A 21 4.31 7.84 -8.52
C ARG A 21 4.91 6.49 -8.15
N THR A 22 6.23 6.38 -8.30
CA THR A 22 7.01 5.25 -7.81
C THR A 22 7.86 5.67 -6.60
N LEU A 23 8.27 4.69 -5.79
CA LEU A 23 9.19 4.89 -4.68
C LEU A 23 10.62 4.66 -5.14
N LYS A 24 11.52 5.60 -4.83
CA LYS A 24 12.97 5.39 -4.99
C LYS A 24 13.53 4.70 -3.76
N TYR A 25 14.13 3.53 -3.94
CA TYR A 25 14.81 2.78 -2.88
C TYR A 25 16.09 2.14 -3.41
N ARG A 26 17.00 1.80 -2.50
CA ARG A 26 18.22 1.05 -2.83
C ARG A 26 17.94 -0.44 -2.79
N GLU A 27 18.72 -1.24 -3.53
CA GLU A 27 18.62 -2.70 -3.51
C GLU A 27 18.66 -3.30 -2.10
N GLN A 28 19.52 -2.76 -1.22
CA GLN A 28 19.61 -3.25 0.16
C GLN A 28 18.33 -2.99 0.97
N GLN A 29 17.40 -2.14 0.51
CA GLN A 29 16.13 -1.82 1.18
C GLN A 29 14.95 -2.63 0.64
N GLU A 30 15.13 -3.42 -0.41
CA GLU A 30 14.04 -4.18 -1.06
C GLU A 30 13.34 -5.16 -0.10
N HIS A 31 14.10 -5.77 0.81
CA HIS A 31 13.56 -6.63 1.85
C HIS A 31 12.54 -5.92 2.76
N LEU A 32 12.64 -4.59 2.93
CA LEU A 32 11.68 -3.80 3.69
C LEU A 32 10.37 -3.65 2.91
N LEU A 33 10.43 -3.36 1.62
CA LEU A 33 9.25 -3.31 0.76
C LEU A 33 8.54 -4.65 0.70
N ARG A 34 9.29 -5.75 0.55
CA ARG A 34 8.73 -7.11 0.58
C ARG A 34 8.03 -7.41 1.91
N ARG A 35 8.63 -7.01 3.04
CA ARG A 35 8.00 -7.19 4.37
C ARG A 35 6.74 -6.34 4.54
N LEU A 36 6.75 -5.10 4.08
CA LEU A 36 5.60 -4.20 4.13
C LEU A 36 4.46 -4.71 3.24
N GLY A 37 4.75 -5.13 2.00
CA GLY A 37 3.78 -5.74 1.09
C GLY A 37 3.16 -7.01 1.69
N SER A 38 3.97 -7.91 2.25
CA SER A 38 3.45 -9.10 2.92
C SER A 38 2.56 -8.76 4.12
N ALA A 39 2.96 -7.80 4.97
CA ALA A 39 2.15 -7.37 6.10
C ALA A 39 0.81 -6.76 5.65
N LEU A 40 0.81 -5.98 4.57
CA LEU A 40 -0.39 -5.40 3.97
C LEU A 40 -1.36 -6.50 3.48
N VAL A 41 -0.85 -7.49 2.74
CA VAL A 41 -1.65 -8.62 2.24
C VAL A 41 -2.24 -9.45 3.39
N LEU A 42 -1.49 -9.65 4.48
CA LEU A 42 -1.99 -10.35 5.68
C LEU A 42 -3.10 -9.60 6.41
N GLN A 43 -3.13 -8.27 6.29
CA GLN A 43 -4.15 -7.41 6.90
C GLN A 43 -5.24 -6.99 5.93
N TRP A 44 -5.26 -7.54 4.71
CA TRP A 44 -6.09 -7.04 3.61
C TRP A 44 -7.58 -7.00 3.94
N ASP A 45 -8.10 -8.02 4.65
CA ASP A 45 -9.51 -8.06 5.08
C ASP A 45 -9.90 -6.98 6.10
N ALA A 46 -8.93 -6.33 6.73
CA ALA A 46 -9.18 -5.24 7.67
C ALA A 46 -9.26 -3.87 6.98
N LEU A 47 -8.95 -3.79 5.68
CA LEU A 47 -8.99 -2.55 4.91
C LEU A 47 -10.41 -2.33 4.34
N PRO A 48 -10.92 -1.09 4.35
CA PRO A 48 -12.15 -0.75 3.61
C PRO A 48 -12.02 -1.10 2.13
N ASP A 49 -13.11 -1.52 1.49
CA ASP A 49 -13.12 -1.94 0.08
C ASP A 49 -12.58 -0.85 -0.84
N GLU A 50 -12.95 0.42 -0.62
CA GLU A 50 -12.46 1.53 -1.42
C GLU A 50 -10.95 1.73 -1.28
N LEU A 51 -10.38 1.38 -0.13
CA LEU A 51 -8.92 1.44 0.09
C LEU A 51 -8.22 0.23 -0.55
N GLN A 52 -8.85 -0.93 -0.57
CA GLN A 52 -8.34 -2.10 -1.29
C GLN A 52 -8.24 -1.79 -2.80
N ASP A 53 -9.30 -1.25 -3.39
CA ASP A 53 -9.35 -0.85 -4.80
C ASP A 53 -8.29 0.22 -5.10
N LEU A 54 -8.19 1.26 -4.27
CA LEU A 54 -7.18 2.30 -4.41
C LEU A 54 -5.76 1.73 -4.42
N ILE A 55 -5.46 0.78 -3.53
CA ILE A 55 -4.13 0.18 -3.44
C ILE A 55 -3.84 -0.68 -4.67
N ILE A 56 -4.82 -1.44 -5.18
CA ILE A 56 -4.68 -2.23 -6.39
C ILE A 56 -4.38 -1.32 -7.60
N ASP A 57 -5.17 -0.27 -7.78
CA ASP A 57 -4.99 0.69 -8.88
C ASP A 57 -3.64 1.41 -8.77
N GLN A 58 -3.23 1.80 -7.56
CA GLN A 58 -1.95 2.42 -7.33
C GLN A 58 -0.79 1.48 -7.63
N ALA A 59 -0.89 0.21 -7.23
CA ALA A 59 0.16 -0.79 -7.46
C ALA A 59 0.38 -1.08 -8.95
N ALA A 60 -0.67 -1.02 -9.77
CA ALA A 60 -0.55 -1.14 -11.23
C ALA A 60 0.20 0.05 -11.90
N LEU A 61 0.39 1.16 -11.19
CA LEU A 61 1.12 2.34 -11.67
C LEU A 61 2.52 2.49 -11.05
N VAL A 62 2.88 1.66 -10.08
CA VAL A 62 4.20 1.73 -9.44
C VAL A 62 5.20 1.03 -10.35
N ASP A 63 6.18 1.78 -10.85
CA ASP A 63 7.32 1.19 -11.56
C ASP A 63 8.05 0.22 -10.64
N ASP A 64 8.21 -1.02 -11.09
CA ASP A 64 9.10 -1.99 -10.48
C ASP A 64 10.49 -1.92 -11.12
N ARG A 65 11.47 -2.52 -10.46
CA ARG A 65 12.83 -2.65 -10.97
C ARG A 65 12.90 -3.64 -12.14
N ASP A 66 12.06 -4.66 -12.13
CA ASP A 66 11.92 -5.61 -13.23
C ASP A 66 10.86 -5.09 -14.20
N ASP A 67 11.23 -4.98 -15.47
CA ASP A 67 10.37 -4.40 -16.52
C ASP A 67 9.35 -5.46 -16.96
N ALA A 68 8.34 -5.69 -16.11
CA ALA A 68 7.23 -6.59 -16.34
C ALA A 68 5.91 -5.81 -16.27
N PRO A 69 5.10 -5.82 -17.33
CA PRO A 69 3.78 -5.21 -17.28
C PRO A 69 2.90 -6.02 -16.31
N HIS A 70 2.41 -5.36 -15.27
CA HIS A 70 1.44 -5.92 -14.33
C HIS A 70 0.19 -5.07 -14.33
N ASP A 71 -0.95 -5.70 -14.56
CA ASP A 71 -2.25 -5.03 -14.49
C ASP A 71 -2.92 -5.20 -13.11
N ALA A 72 -3.90 -4.36 -12.84
CA ALA A 72 -4.69 -4.40 -11.60
C ALA A 72 -5.36 -5.76 -11.35
N GLY A 73 -5.72 -6.49 -12.42
CA GLY A 73 -6.37 -7.79 -12.33
C GLY A 73 -5.43 -8.89 -11.84
N GLU A 74 -4.18 -8.89 -12.31
CA GLU A 74 -3.11 -9.77 -11.81
C GLU A 74 -2.84 -9.53 -10.33
N ILE A 75 -2.70 -8.27 -9.93
CA ILE A 75 -2.45 -7.87 -8.53
C ILE A 75 -3.61 -8.29 -7.62
N GLY A 76 -4.86 -8.01 -8.01
CA GLY A 76 -6.05 -8.41 -7.24
C GLY A 76 -6.17 -9.94 -7.11
N SER A 77 -5.80 -10.68 -8.16
CA SER A 77 -5.79 -12.16 -8.12
C SER A 77 -4.70 -12.71 -7.21
N PHE A 78 -3.49 -12.12 -7.24
CA PHE A 78 -2.42 -12.44 -6.31
C PHE A 78 -2.87 -12.29 -4.86
N ILE A 79 -3.47 -11.14 -4.50
CA ILE A 79 -3.91 -10.86 -3.13
C ILE A 79 -4.93 -11.92 -2.65
N ARG A 80 -5.94 -12.22 -3.49
CA ARG A 80 -6.95 -13.24 -3.16
C ARG A 80 -6.32 -14.60 -2.87
N ASN A 81 -5.39 -15.03 -3.71
CA ASN A 81 -4.70 -16.32 -3.54
C ASN A 81 -3.79 -16.32 -2.30
N ALA A 82 -2.99 -15.27 -2.12
CA ALA A 82 -2.03 -15.16 -1.02
C ALA A 82 -2.71 -15.21 0.35
N LYS A 83 -3.89 -14.59 0.50
CA LYS A 83 -4.66 -14.62 1.75
C LYS A 83 -5.15 -16.02 2.10
N THR A 84 -5.58 -16.80 1.11
CA THR A 84 -6.03 -18.18 1.34
C THR A 84 -4.90 -19.13 1.70
N GLY A 85 -3.66 -18.83 1.28
CA GLY A 85 -2.47 -19.63 1.55
C GLY A 85 -1.67 -19.19 2.78
N ALA A 86 -2.11 -18.19 3.54
CA ALA A 86 -1.38 -17.67 4.69
C ALA A 86 -1.30 -18.72 5.81
N ILE A 87 -0.07 -19.17 6.14
CA ILE A 87 0.18 -20.15 7.19
C ILE A 87 0.45 -19.41 8.51
N ALA A 88 -0.27 -19.77 9.57
CA ALA A 88 -0.01 -19.25 10.91
C ALA A 88 1.40 -19.68 11.37
N LYS A 89 2.22 -18.72 11.77
CA LYS A 89 3.52 -19.04 12.40
C LYS A 89 3.24 -19.68 13.77
N PRO A 90 3.79 -20.85 14.09
CA PRO A 90 3.67 -21.41 15.43
C PRO A 90 4.26 -20.42 16.43
N ALA A 91 3.50 -20.14 17.50
CA ALA A 91 3.99 -19.31 18.60
C ALA A 91 5.30 -19.93 19.10
N ALA A 92 6.38 -19.14 19.10
CA ALA A 92 7.62 -19.59 19.69
C ALA A 92 7.35 -19.87 21.18
N ALA A 93 7.49 -21.12 21.59
CA ALA A 93 7.53 -21.47 22.99
C ALA A 93 8.81 -20.84 23.57
N ASP A 94 8.63 -19.98 24.57
CA ASP A 94 9.70 -19.40 25.39
C ASP A 94 10.18 -20.44 26.41
#